data_AF-A0A378FSZ4-F1
#
_entry.id   AF-A0A378FSZ4-F1
#
_cell.length_a   1.000
_cell.length_b   1.000
_cell.length_c   1.000
_cell.angle_alpha   90.00
_cell.angle_beta   90.00
_cell.angle_gamma   90.00
#
_symmetry.space_group_name_H-M   'P 1'
#
loop_
_entity.id
_entity.type
_entity.pdbx_description
1 polymer ?
#
loop_
_entity_poly.entity_id
_entity_poly.type
_entity_poly.pdbx_seq_one_letter_code
_entity_poly.pdbx_strand_id
1 'polypeptide(L)' 'MKKERIPTIFSESTISDKPARQVAREAGAHYGGVLYVDSLSAADGPVPTWLDLLRVTTETIVNGIQDGMRKQP' A
#
# COMPACT_ATOMS: atom_id res chain seq x y z
N MET A 1 -13.15 -2.36 -7.89
CA MET A 1 -13.16 -1.78 -6.53
C MET A 1 -14.56 -1.59 -5.99
N LYS A 2 -15.42 -0.76 -6.60
CA LYS A 2 -16.79 -0.48 -6.09
C LYS A 2 -17.68 -1.73 -5.96
N LYS A 3 -17.79 -2.55 -7.02
CA LYS A 3 -18.62 -3.78 -7.03
C LYS A 3 -18.26 -4.75 -5.91
N GLU A 4 -16.96 -5.02 -5.76
CA GLU A 4 -16.43 -5.96 -4.76
C GLU A 4 -16.10 -5.29 -3.41
N ARG A 5 -16.53 -4.04 -3.21
CA ARG A 5 -16.28 -3.23 -2.00
C ARG A 5 -14.81 -3.20 -1.52
N ILE A 6 -13.86 -3.21 -2.45
CA ILE A 6 -12.42 -3.21 -2.12
C ILE A 6 -12.08 -1.92 -1.35
N PRO A 7 -11.62 -2.02 -0.09
CA PRO A 7 -11.41 -0.86 0.78
C PRO A 7 -10.14 -0.08 0.47
N THR A 8 -9.12 -0.76 -0.05
CA THR A 8 -7.77 -0.21 -0.12
C THR A 8 -7.05 -0.61 -1.40
N ILE A 9 -6.24 0.30 -1.93
CA ILE A 9 -5.29 0.05 -3.03
C ILE A 9 -3.91 0.59 -2.65
N PHE A 10 -2.87 -0.04 -3.18
CA PHE A 10 -1.47 0.26 -2.90
C PHE A 10 -0.70 0.53 -4.21
N SER A 11 0.48 1.11 -4.10
CA SER A 11 1.50 1.13 -5.16
C SER A 11 2.79 0.48 -4.66
N GLU A 12 3.85 0.50 -5.45
CA GLU A 12 5.13 -0.14 -5.13
C GLU A 12 6.30 0.87 -5.16
N SER A 13 7.39 0.57 -4.45
CA SER A 13 8.48 1.53 -4.20
C SER A 13 9.29 1.93 -5.43
N THR A 14 9.27 1.11 -6.48
CA THR A 14 10.07 1.29 -7.70
C THR A 14 9.32 1.99 -8.83
N ILE A 15 8.03 2.31 -8.64
CA ILE A 15 7.17 2.93 -9.64
C ILE A 15 6.40 4.12 -9.06
N SER A 16 5.88 4.98 -9.94
CA SER A 16 5.13 6.17 -9.54
C SER A 16 3.81 5.82 -8.83
N ASP A 17 3.54 6.45 -7.69
CA ASP A 17 2.29 6.27 -6.93
C ASP A 17 1.08 7.00 -7.55
N LYS A 18 1.31 7.88 -8.53
CA LYS A 18 0.28 8.75 -9.12
C LYS A 18 -0.94 7.99 -9.66
N PRO A 19 -0.79 6.88 -10.43
CA PRO A 19 -1.93 6.13 -10.95
C PRO A 19 -2.77 5.51 -9.83
N ALA A 20 -2.13 4.88 -8.83
CA ALA A 20 -2.83 4.26 -7.71
C ALA A 20 -3.63 5.30 -6.89
N ARG A 21 -3.05 6.49 -6.66
CA ARG A 21 -3.76 7.59 -5.99
C ARG A 21 -4.93 8.12 -6.81
N GLN A 22 -4.80 8.21 -8.13
CA GLN A 22 -5.92 8.63 -8.99
C GLN A 22 -7.07 7.63 -8.92
N VAL A 23 -6.77 6.34 -9.06
CA VAL A 23 -7.76 5.26 -8.93
C VAL A 23 -8.43 5.31 -7.55
N ALA A 24 -7.66 5.49 -6.48
CA ALA A 24 -8.21 5.60 -5.12
C ALA A 24 -9.24 6.73 -5.00
N ARG A 25 -8.93 7.92 -5.53
CA ARG A 25 -9.85 9.08 -5.52
C ARG A 25 -11.13 8.82 -6.31
N GLU A 26 -11.03 8.27 -7.51
CA GLU A 26 -12.20 8.02 -8.39
C GLU A 26 -13.05 6.83 -7.89
N ALA A 27 -12.41 5.84 -7.27
CA ALA A 27 -13.05 4.66 -6.72
C ALA A 27 -13.70 4.91 -5.36
N GLY A 28 -13.30 5.97 -4.63
CA GLY A 28 -13.67 6.17 -3.22
C GLY A 28 -13.01 5.15 -2.30
N ALA A 29 -11.84 4.64 -2.68
CA ALA A 29 -11.07 3.68 -1.89
C ALA A 29 -9.93 4.39 -1.15
N HIS A 30 -9.48 3.80 -0.05
CA HIS A 30 -8.31 4.29 0.67
C HIS A 30 -7.03 3.96 -0.10
N TYR A 31 -6.13 4.93 -0.24
CA TYR A 31 -4.77 4.65 -0.68
C TYR A 31 -3.94 4.22 0.53
N GLY A 32 -3.57 2.94 0.57
CA GLY A 32 -2.90 2.28 1.71
C GLY A 32 -1.39 2.45 1.75
N GLY A 33 -0.81 3.19 0.80
CA GLY A 33 0.62 3.48 0.76
C GLY A 33 1.40 2.64 -0.26
N VAL A 34 2.70 2.54 0.01
CA VAL A 34 3.70 1.95 -0.89
C VAL A 34 4.17 0.62 -0.31
N LEU A 35 4.19 -0.42 -1.14
CA LEU A 35 4.75 -1.73 -0.82
C LEU A 35 6.19 -1.85 -1.32
N TYR A 36 6.99 -2.61 -0.60
CA TYR A 36 8.35 -2.97 -1.01
C TYR A 36 8.35 -4.39 -1.55
N VAL A 37 8.76 -4.56 -2.82
CA VAL A 37 8.69 -5.84 -3.54
C VAL A 37 10.00 -6.11 -4.29
N ASP A 38 10.36 -5.21 -5.21
CA ASP A 38 11.43 -5.46 -6.18
C ASP A 38 12.80 -4.91 -5.76
N SER A 39 12.88 -4.25 -4.60
CA SER A 39 14.11 -3.63 -4.12
C SER A 39 14.14 -3.52 -2.60
N LEU A 40 15.32 -3.73 -2.02
CA LEU A 40 15.63 -3.30 -0.65
C LEU A 40 15.96 -1.82 -0.62
N SER A 41 15.82 -1.21 0.54
CA SER A 41 16.26 0.16 0.77
C SER A 41 17.76 0.24 1.04
N ALA A 42 18.29 1.45 1.13
CA ALA A 42 19.57 1.68 1.80
C ALA A 42 19.54 1.17 3.25
N ALA A 43 20.73 1.04 3.86
CA ALA A 43 20.89 0.50 5.22
C ALA A 43 20.15 1.32 6.30
N ASP A 44 19.92 2.61 6.05
CA ASP A 44 19.16 3.54 6.89
C ASP A 44 17.69 3.69 6.47
N GLY A 45 17.26 2.92 5.46
CA GLY A 45 15.89 2.94 4.95
C GLY A 45 14.97 1.92 5.64
N PRO A 46 13.70 1.87 5.22
CA PRO A 46 12.66 1.12 5.93
C PRO A 46 12.73 -0.40 5.74
N VAL A 47 13.41 -0.90 4.70
CA VAL A 47 13.50 -2.33 4.37
C VAL A 47 14.93 -2.73 4.00
N PRO A 48 15.91 -2.60 4.93
CA PRO A 48 17.32 -2.85 4.63
C PRO A 48 17.63 -4.33 4.45
N THR A 49 16.75 -5.22 4.91
CA THR A 49 16.88 -6.68 4.75
C THR A 49 15.63 -7.28 4.12
N TRP A 50 15.75 -8.50 3.60
CA TRP A 50 14.61 -9.24 3.04
C TRP A 50 13.53 -9.55 4.09
N LEU A 51 13.92 -9.81 5.35
CA LEU A 51 12.95 -10.02 6.44
C LEU A 51 12.20 -8.73 6.77
N ASP A 52 12.87 -7.58 6.71
CA ASP A 52 12.22 -6.28 6.89
C ASP A 52 11.25 -5.98 5.75
N LEU A 53 11.63 -6.31 4.50
CA LEU A 53 10.73 -6.19 3.35
C LEU A 53 9.43 -6.97 3.58
N LEU A 54 9.52 -8.24 3.98
CA LEU A 54 8.33 -9.06 4.25
C LEU A 54 7.47 -8.48 5.37
N ARG A 55 8.12 -8.05 6.47
CA ARG A 55 7.45 -7.47 7.64
C ARG A 55 6.72 -6.19 7.28
N VAL A 56 7.45 -5.20 6.76
CA VAL A 56 6.91 -3.86 6.45
C VAL A 56 5.82 -3.94 5.39
N THR A 57 6.01 -4.74 4.34
CA THR A 57 4.98 -4.91 3.29
C THR A 57 3.72 -5.54 3.86
N THR A 58 3.84 -6.58 4.70
CA THR A 58 2.67 -7.25 5.30
C THR A 58 1.95 -6.35 6.31
N GLU A 59 2.69 -5.64 7.16
CA GLU A 59 2.14 -4.66 8.09
C GLU A 59 1.42 -3.52 7.35
N THR A 60 1.99 -3.03 6.25
CA THR A 60 1.38 -2.00 5.39
C THR A 60 0.06 -2.48 4.80
N ILE A 61 0.00 -3.74 4.33
CA ILE A 61 -1.23 -4.34 3.81
C ILE A 61 -2.30 -4.42 4.90
N VAL A 62 -1.97 -4.96 6.07
CA VAL A 62 -2.92 -5.12 7.19
C VAL A 62 -3.45 -3.76 7.64
N ASN A 63 -2.56 -2.80 7.89
CA ASN A 63 -2.92 -1.46 8.33
C ASN A 63 -3.76 -0.76 7.25
N GLY A 64 -3.34 -0.83 5.99
CA GLY A 64 -4.07 -0.23 4.87
C GLY A 64 -5.49 -0.79 4.74
N ILE A 65 -5.69 -2.10 4.88
CA ILE A 65 -7.03 -2.71 4.84
C ILE A 65 -7.88 -2.23 6.03
N GLN A 66 -7.34 -2.25 7.25
CA GLN A 66 -8.04 -1.78 8.44
C GLN A 66 -8.46 -0.30 8.31
N ASP A 67 -7.55 0.54 7.85
CA ASP A 67 -7.80 1.97 7.62
C ASP A 67 -8.86 2.21 6.55
N GLY A 68 -8.81 1.44 5.46
CA GLY A 68 -9.81 1.51 4.40
C GLY A 68 -11.19 1.07 4.87
N MET A 69 -11.26 -0.01 5.65
CA MET A 69 -12.52 -0.48 6.25
C MET A 69 -13.13 0.55 7.22
N ARG A 70 -12.31 1.26 8.02
CA ARG A 70 -12.80 2.34 8.90
C ARG A 70 -13.32 3.57 8.15
N LYS A 71 -12.89 3.78 6.90
CA LYS A 71 -13.27 4.92 6.06
C LYS A 71 -14.43 4.61 5.12
N GLN A 72 -14.79 3.34 4.93
CA GLN A 72 -15.97 2.95 4.17
C GLN A 72 -17.23 3.14 5.02
N PRO A 73 -18.33 3.64 4.42
CA PRO A 73 -19.63 3.77 5.08
C PRO A 73 -20.33 2.42 5.30
#